data_AF-A0A699XPF3-F1
#
_entry.id   AF-A0A699XPF3-F1
#
_cell.length_a   1.000
_cell.length_b   1.000
_cell.length_c   1.000
_cell.angle_alpha   90.00
_cell.angle_beta   90.00
_cell.angle_gamma   90.00
#
_symmetry.space_group_name_H-M   'P 1'
#
loop_
_entity.id
_entity.type
_entity.pdbx_description
1 polymer ?
#
loop_
_entity_poly.entity_id
_entity_poly.type
_entity_poly.pdbx_seq_one_letter_code
_entity_poly.pdbx_strand_id
1 'polypeptide(L)' 'LGWKDKFVLDAEGNPTTVTQQVFETYQNAKQEIRDQLNVEAVQIILTGIDNDIYSTVDACPNDCEMWKA' A
#
# COMPACT_ATOMS: atom_id res chain seq x y z
N LEU A 1 4.34 9.57 14.91
CA LEU A 1 3.89 8.70 16.02
C LEU A 1 2.35 8.55 16.11
N GLY A 2 1.53 9.29 15.36
CA GLY A 2 0.06 9.29 15.47
C GLY A 2 -0.71 8.24 14.65
N TRP A 3 -0.09 7.16 14.18
CA TRP A 3 -0.78 6.08 13.47
C TRP A 3 -1.52 5.12 14.41
N LYS A 4 -1.06 4.99 15.67
CA LYS A 4 -1.48 3.92 16.59
C LYS A 4 -2.95 3.99 17.00
N ASP A 5 -3.58 5.17 16.92
CA ASP A 5 -4.96 5.37 17.36
C ASP A 5 -5.96 5.48 16.19
N LYS A 6 -5.51 5.22 14.95
CA LYS A 6 -6.39 5.34 13.78
C LYS A 6 -7.18 4.04 13.58
N PHE A 7 -8.41 4.03 14.08
CA PHE A 7 -9.39 2.98 13.76
C PHE A 7 -9.66 2.98 12.26
N VAL A 8 -9.54 1.81 11.63
CA VAL A 8 -10.01 1.62 10.27
C VAL A 8 -11.53 1.51 10.35
N LEU A 9 -12.20 2.47 9.73
CA LEU A 9 -13.65 2.51 9.65
C LEU A 9 -14.09 1.81 8.36
N ASP A 10 -15.21 1.11 8.42
CA ASP A 10 -15.87 0.58 7.23
C ASP A 10 -16.51 1.70 6.38
N ALA A 11 -17.16 1.34 5.27
CA ALA A 11 -17.84 2.30 4.39
C ALA A 11 -18.97 3.07 5.08
N GLU A 12 -19.46 2.58 6.23
CA GLU A 12 -20.51 3.19 7.04
C GLU A 12 -19.92 4.04 8.19
N GLY A 13 -18.59 4.07 8.34
CA GLY A 13 -17.91 4.84 9.38
C GLY A 13 -17.82 4.13 10.73
N ASN A 14 -18.16 2.83 10.80
CA ASN A 14 -18.09 2.07 12.04
C ASN A 14 -16.68 1.47 12.26
N PRO A 15 -16.17 1.41 13.50
CA PRO A 15 -14.89 0.77 13.79
C PRO A 15 -14.93 -0.71 13.40
N THR A 16 -14.09 -1.10 12.45
CA THR A 16 -14.09 -2.46 11.94
C THR A 16 -13.30 -3.37 12.88
N THR A 17 -13.97 -4.37 13.48
CA THR A 17 -13.31 -5.41 14.30
C THR A 17 -12.33 -6.26 13.49
N VAL A 18 -12.53 -6.34 12.17
CA VAL A 18 -11.66 -7.08 11.24
C VAL A 18 -10.22 -6.59 11.29
N THR A 19 -9.99 -5.27 11.32
CA THR A 19 -8.62 -4.73 11.37
C THR A 19 -7.92 -5.10 12.68
N GLN A 20 -8.66 -5.08 13.80
CA GLN A 20 -8.12 -5.47 15.08
C GLN A 20 -7.78 -6.97 15.11
N GLN A 21 -8.65 -7.82 14.57
CA GLN A 21 -8.41 -9.27 14.45
C GLN A 21 -7.20 -9.59 13.56
N VAL A 22 -7.03 -8.85 12.46
CA VAL A 22 -5.85 -8.98 11.58
C VAL A 22 -4.57 -8.59 12.32
N PHE A 23 -4.60 -7.48 13.06
CA PHE A 23 -3.44 -7.04 13.84
C PHE A 23 -3.08 -8.02 14.96
N GLU A 24 -4.07 -8.51 15.72
CA GLU A 24 -3.88 -9.52 16.75
C GLU A 24 -3.32 -10.82 16.17
N THR A 25 -3.85 -11.28 15.03
CA THR A 25 -3.36 -12.47 14.31
C THR A 25 -1.91 -12.29 13.86
N TYR A 26 -1.58 -11.11 13.31
CA TYR A 26 -0.23 -10.77 12.89
C TYR A 26 0.77 -10.73 14.05
N GLN A 27 0.37 -10.21 15.22
CA GLN A 27 1.24 -10.17 16.40
C GLN A 27 1.48 -11.57 16.99
N ASN A 28 0.49 -12.46 16.90
CA ASN A 28 0.59 -13.83 17.38
C ASN A 28 1.28 -14.79 16.37
N ALA A 29 1.54 -14.34 15.14
CA ALA A 29 2.23 -15.13 14.13
C ALA A 29 3.71 -15.36 14.49
N LYS A 30 4.25 -16.51 14.05
CA LYS A 30 5.68 -16.81 14.20
C LYS A 30 6.54 -15.79 13.47
N GLN A 31 7.73 -15.51 14.00
CA GLN A 31 8.64 -14.50 13.45
C GLN A 31 8.95 -14.73 11.97
N GLU A 32 9.23 -15.97 11.56
CA GLU A 32 9.49 -16.33 10.17
C GLU A 32 8.34 -15.96 9.22
N ILE A 33 7.08 -16.16 9.65
CA ILE A 33 5.89 -15.80 8.87
C ILE A 33 5.78 -14.28 8.76
N ARG A 34 6.09 -13.55 9.84
CA ARG A 34 6.06 -12.08 9.85
C ARG A 34 7.15 -11.50 8.95
N ASP A 35 8.34 -12.08 8.99
CA ASP A 35 9.47 -11.65 8.17
C ASP A 35 9.16 -11.87 6.68
N GLN A 36 8.58 -13.01 6.32
CA GLN A 36 8.10 -13.29 4.96
C GLN A 36 7.02 -12.30 4.52
N LEU A 37 5.97 -12.11 5.34
CA LEU A 37 4.91 -11.14 5.06
C LEU A 37 5.45 -9.72 4.86
N ASN A 38 6.46 -9.32 5.63
CA ASN A 38 7.06 -8.00 5.51
C ASN A 38 7.85 -7.85 4.20
N VAL A 39 8.55 -8.90 3.76
CA VAL A 39 9.23 -8.91 2.45
C VAL A 39 8.21 -8.79 1.31
N GLU A 40 7.14 -9.59 1.36
CA GLU A 40 6.08 -9.56 0.35
C GLU A 40 5.36 -8.21 0.32
N ALA A 41 5.05 -7.64 1.49
CA ALA A 41 4.42 -6.33 1.59
C ALA A 41 5.29 -5.22 0.98
N VAL A 42 6.59 -5.22 1.27
CA VAL A 42 7.54 -4.26 0.66
C VAL A 42 7.55 -4.44 -0.86
N GLN A 43 7.57 -5.68 -1.36
CA GLN A 43 7.59 -5.94 -2.79
C GLN A 43 6.30 -5.49 -3.49
N ILE A 44 5.12 -5.74 -2.89
CA ILE A 44 3.82 -5.28 -3.40
C ILE A 44 3.78 -3.75 -3.47
N ILE A 45 4.25 -3.06 -2.43
CA ILE A 45 4.30 -1.59 -2.40
C ILE A 45 5.23 -1.06 -3.50
N LEU A 46 6.42 -1.64 -3.65
CA LEU A 46 7.37 -1.23 -4.69
C LEU A 46 6.81 -1.47 -6.09
N THR A 47 6.21 -2.64 -6.36
CA THR A 47 5.59 -2.92 -7.66
C THR A 47 4.39 -2.00 -7.94
N GLY A 48 3.60 -1.65 -6.91
CA GLY A 48 2.54 -0.67 -7.04
C GLY A 48 3.09 0.72 -7.44
N ILE A 49 4.15 1.18 -6.77
CA ILE A 49 4.81 2.45 -7.08
C ILE A 49 5.39 2.44 -8.49
N ASP A 50 6.10 1.35 -8.88
CA ASP A 50 6.66 1.22 -10.21
C ASP A 50 5.57 1.33 -11.27
N ASN A 51 4.45 0.62 -11.09
CA ASN A 51 3.31 0.68 -12.00
C ASN A 51 2.66 2.07 -12.07
N ASP A 52 2.52 2.78 -10.95
CA ASP A 52 1.98 4.14 -10.92
C ASP A 52 2.91 5.14 -11.65
N ILE A 53 4.23 4.98 -11.50
CA ILE A 53 5.23 5.78 -12.22
C ILE A 53 5.16 5.50 -13.72
N TYR A 54 5.17 4.23 -14.13
CA TYR A 54 5.04 3.85 -15.53
C TYR A 54 3.71 4.33 -16.13
N SER A 55 2.61 4.24 -15.40
CA SER A 55 1.30 4.72 -15.85
C SER A 55 1.28 6.23 -16.01
N THR A 56 2.00 6.99 -15.18
CA THR A 56 2.12 8.45 -15.31
C THR A 56 2.96 8.83 -16.53
N VAL A 57 4.04 8.09 -16.81
CA VAL A 57 4.90 8.33 -17.98
C VAL A 57 4.20 7.94 -19.28
N ASP A 58 3.49 6.81 -19.31
CA ASP A 58 2.76 6.31 -20.48
C ASP A 58 1.52 7.16 -20.80
N ALA A 59 0.84 7.67 -19.76
CA ALA A 59 -0.27 8.59 -19.92
C ALA A 59 0.15 10.02 -20.28
N CYS A 60 1.46 10.33 -20.31
CA CYS A 60 1.96 11.63 -20.75
C CYS A 60 1.92 11.68 -22.29
N PRO A 61 0.93 12.35 -22.91
CA PRO A 61 0.83 12.41 -24.35
C PRO A 61 1.79 13.52 -24.80
N ASN A 62 2.93 13.12 -25.34
CA ASN A 62 3.56 13.86 -26.43
C ASN A 62 4.13 15.27 -26.12
N ASP A 63 4.38 15.65 -24.85
CA ASP A 63 5.08 16.91 -24.53
C ASP A 63 6.52 16.98 -25.10
N CYS A 64 7.03 15.86 -25.61
CA CYS A 64 8.31 15.79 -26.32
C CYS A 64 8.23 16.33 -27.77
N GLU A 65 7.07 16.31 -28.43
CA GLU A 65 6.94 16.84 -29.81
C GLU A 65 6.73 18.36 -29.85
N MET A 66 6.49 19.01 -28.71
CA MET A 66 6.28 20.46 -28.64
C MET A 66 7.58 21.29 -28.66
N TRP A 67 8.75 20.63 -28.67
CA TRP A 67 10.08 21.26 -28.75
C TRP A 67 10.73 21.17 -30.16
N LYS A 68 9.95 20.85 -31.21
CA LYS A 68 10.43 20.84 -32.61
C LYS A 68 10.02 22.09 -33.43
N ALA A 69 9.83 23.25 -32.80
CA ALA A 69 9.61 24.52 -33.50
C ALA A 69 10.87 25.39 -33.49
#